data_AF-A0A921IPC9-F1
#
_entry.id   AF-A0A921IPC9-F1
#
_cell.length_a   1.000
_cell.length_b   1.000
_cell.length_c   1.000
_cell.angle_alpha   90.00
_cell.angle_beta   90.00
_cell.angle_gamma   90.00
#
_symmetry.space_group_name_H-M   'P 1'
#
loop_
_entity.id
_entity.type
_entity.pdbx_description
1 polymer ?
#
loop_
_entity_poly.entity_id
_entity_poly.type
_entity_poly.pdbx_seq_one_letter_code
_entity_poly.pdbx_strand_id
1 'polypeptide(L)'
;GFRPAPERTQGTYSKYNSIDDKIDDFFYYTTYIKYGIGRTTYDAAQEIRNEEITLDEAKALCKKFDGEYPDRFEKEIMQYLSIDKQHFPHAYQCFEQPKMDREYFMHLADRFRSPHLWKWEDNMWKLRHTPYEGDSEVLWGNPKGTHHEI
;
A
#
# COMPACT_ATOMS: atom_id res chain seq x y z
N GLY A 1 9.78 4.13 28.52
CA GLY A 1 8.67 4.75 27.77
C GLY A 1 8.72 4.32 26.32
N PHE A 2 7.64 4.53 25.57
CA PHE A 2 7.56 4.29 24.13
C PHE A 2 8.59 5.13 23.36
N ARG A 3 9.13 4.60 22.27
CA ARG A 3 10.02 5.31 21.35
C ARG A 3 9.45 5.20 19.94
N PRO A 4 9.23 6.30 19.22
CA PRO A 4 8.77 6.25 17.84
C PRO A 4 9.83 5.59 16.94
N ALA A 5 9.38 5.05 15.81
CA ALA A 5 10.30 4.56 14.78
C ALA A 5 11.18 5.71 14.25
N PRO A 6 12.44 5.42 13.85
CA PRO A 6 13.32 6.45 13.29
C PRO A 6 12.75 7.02 11.98
N GLU A 7 12.09 6.18 11.21
CA GLU A 7 11.48 6.46 9.91
C GLU A 7 9.96 6.27 9.95
N ARG A 8 9.25 6.89 9.00
CA ARG A 8 7.80 6.67 8.82
C ARG A 8 7.52 5.27 8.31
N THR A 9 6.30 4.80 8.51
CA THR A 9 5.82 3.55 7.91
C THR A 9 5.35 3.83 6.47
N GLN A 10 5.60 2.93 5.52
CA GLN A 10 5.22 3.15 4.12
C GLN A 10 3.69 3.19 3.98
N GLY A 11 3.18 4.08 3.14
CA GLY A 11 1.75 4.34 3.02
C GLY A 11 1.18 5.28 4.07
N THR A 12 2.00 5.87 4.95
CA THR A 12 1.61 6.90 5.92
C THR A 12 2.75 7.86 6.29
N TYR A 13 2.38 8.93 6.98
CA TYR A 13 3.28 9.89 7.65
C TYR A 13 3.59 9.49 9.10
N SER A 14 2.84 8.54 9.66
CA SER A 14 2.98 8.07 11.05
C SER A 14 4.30 7.31 11.29
N LYS A 15 4.80 7.42 12.52
CA LYS A 15 5.99 6.72 13.06
C LYS A 15 5.68 5.86 14.29
N TYR A 16 4.41 5.70 14.64
CA TYR A 16 4.00 5.22 15.95
C TYR A 16 3.13 3.95 15.91
N ASN A 17 2.43 3.68 14.80
CA ASN A 17 1.53 2.54 14.65
C ASN A 17 2.19 1.38 13.89
N SER A 18 1.86 0.14 14.30
CA SER A 18 2.23 -1.12 13.66
C SER A 18 3.67 -1.16 13.15
N ILE A 19 4.63 -0.91 14.05
CA ILE A 19 6.06 -0.85 13.72
C ILE A 19 6.79 -2.19 13.97
N ASP A 20 6.07 -3.18 14.49
CA ASP A 20 6.58 -4.48 14.90
C ASP A 20 6.31 -5.61 13.89
N ASP A 21 5.49 -5.37 12.86
CA ASP A 21 5.19 -6.35 11.80
C ASP A 21 5.64 -5.85 10.41
N LYS A 22 6.34 -6.72 9.67
CA LYS A 22 6.86 -6.44 8.34
C LYS A 22 5.80 -6.59 7.23
N ILE A 23 4.73 -7.35 7.47
CA ILE A 23 3.69 -7.60 6.45
C ILE A 23 2.66 -6.48 6.38
N ASP A 24 2.59 -5.65 7.42
CA ASP A 24 1.53 -4.65 7.61
C ASP A 24 1.52 -3.60 6.49
N ASP A 25 2.69 -3.23 5.96
CA ASP A 25 2.80 -2.32 4.82
C ASP A 25 2.09 -2.88 3.57
N PHE A 26 2.21 -4.19 3.32
CA PHE A 26 1.49 -4.88 2.24
C PHE A 26 -0.01 -5.05 2.53
N PHE A 27 -0.39 -5.22 3.80
CA PHE A 27 -1.79 -5.25 4.21
C PHE A 27 -2.50 -3.93 3.85
N TYR A 28 -1.92 -2.79 4.21
CA TYR A 28 -2.51 -1.50 3.86
C TYR A 28 -2.41 -1.15 2.38
N TYR A 29 -1.34 -1.56 1.70
CA TYR A 29 -1.25 -1.43 0.25
C TYR A 29 -2.39 -2.20 -0.44
N THR A 30 -2.60 -3.47 -0.11
CA THR A 30 -3.69 -4.27 -0.70
C THR A 30 -5.07 -3.76 -0.30
N THR A 31 -5.22 -3.15 0.89
CA THR A 31 -6.43 -2.42 1.29
C THR A 31 -6.70 -1.26 0.34
N TYR A 32 -5.69 -0.47 -0.01
CA TYR A 32 -5.78 0.60 -1.00
C TYR A 32 -6.18 0.06 -2.39
N ILE A 33 -5.57 -1.03 -2.86
CA ILE A 33 -5.98 -1.68 -4.12
C ILE A 33 -7.46 -2.07 -4.10
N LYS A 34 -7.91 -2.68 -3.00
CA LYS A 34 -9.25 -3.25 -2.88
C LYS A 34 -10.34 -2.19 -2.73
N TYR A 35 -10.08 -1.15 -1.94
CA TYR A 35 -11.10 -0.19 -1.48
C TYR A 35 -10.85 1.25 -1.89
N GLY A 36 -9.69 1.58 -2.46
CA GLY A 36 -9.33 2.94 -2.86
C GLY A 36 -8.96 3.86 -1.69
N ILE A 37 -8.86 3.33 -0.47
CA ILE A 37 -8.41 4.03 0.74
C ILE A 37 -7.26 3.27 1.37
N GLY A 38 -6.22 3.97 1.80
CA GLY A 38 -5.02 3.37 2.37
C GLY A 38 -4.86 3.66 3.85
N ARG A 39 -3.66 3.39 4.36
CA ARG A 39 -3.29 3.63 5.76
C ARG A 39 -3.41 5.09 6.15
N THR A 40 -3.01 6.00 5.27
CA THR A 40 -3.06 7.45 5.54
C THR A 40 -4.49 7.91 5.75
N THR A 41 -5.45 7.41 4.96
CA THR A 41 -6.86 7.72 5.19
C THR A 41 -7.31 7.32 6.60
N TYR A 42 -6.91 6.15 7.10
CA TYR A 42 -7.28 5.71 8.46
C TYR A 42 -6.65 6.58 9.55
N ASP A 43 -5.34 6.83 9.45
CA ASP A 43 -4.60 7.66 10.42
C ASP A 43 -5.17 9.10 10.44
N ALA A 44 -5.31 9.73 9.26
CA ALA A 44 -5.82 11.09 9.14
C ALA A 44 -7.28 11.23 9.61
N ALA A 45 -8.13 10.23 9.34
CA ALA A 45 -9.51 10.24 9.84
C ALA A 45 -9.60 10.15 11.37
N GLN A 46 -8.61 9.54 12.03
CA GLN A 46 -8.52 9.56 13.49
C GLN A 46 -8.05 10.94 13.98
N GLU A 47 -6.99 11.49 13.40
CA GLU A 47 -6.44 12.79 13.80
C GLU A 47 -7.43 13.95 13.57
N ILE A 48 -8.25 13.91 12.50
CA ILE A 48 -9.36 14.86 12.32
C ILE A 48 -10.36 14.78 13.49
N ARG A 49 -10.76 13.56 13.90
CA ARG A 49 -11.74 13.38 14.99
C ARG A 49 -11.20 13.83 16.34
N ASN A 50 -9.88 13.82 16.50
CA ASN A 50 -9.20 14.33 17.67
C ASN A 50 -8.91 15.84 17.60
N GLU A 51 -9.30 16.52 16.52
CA GLU A 51 -9.04 17.94 16.27
C GLU A 51 -7.53 18.27 16.18
N GLU A 52 -6.70 17.29 15.78
CA GLU A 52 -5.25 17.44 15.64
C GLU A 52 -4.84 17.97 14.26
N ILE A 53 -5.60 17.62 13.22
CA ILE A 53 -5.43 18.11 11.85
C ILE A 53 -6.77 18.53 11.25
N THR A 54 -6.71 19.44 10.28
CA THR A 54 -7.85 19.87 9.48
C THR A 54 -8.15 18.88 8.35
N LEU A 55 -9.36 18.98 7.79
CA LEU A 55 -9.74 18.18 6.61
C LEU A 55 -8.83 18.45 5.40
N ASP A 56 -8.37 19.68 5.22
CA ASP A 56 -7.52 20.05 4.08
C ASP A 56 -6.10 19.49 4.23
N GLU A 57 -5.55 19.48 5.46
CA GLU A 57 -4.30 18.79 5.77
C GLU A 57 -4.42 17.29 5.54
N ALA A 58 -5.51 16.67 5.99
CA ALA A 58 -5.76 15.24 5.77
C ALA A 58 -5.83 14.89 4.27
N LYS A 59 -6.51 15.71 3.45
CA LYS A 59 -6.57 15.52 1.99
C LYS A 59 -5.19 15.60 1.36
N ALA A 60 -4.36 16.57 1.78
CA ALA A 60 -2.99 16.69 1.31
C ALA A 60 -2.12 15.49 1.70
N LEU A 61 -2.28 14.97 2.92
CA LEU A 61 -1.60 13.75 3.38
C LEU A 61 -2.03 12.53 2.57
N CYS A 62 -3.33 12.34 2.34
CA CYS A 62 -3.84 11.25 1.50
C CYS A 62 -3.28 11.34 0.07
N LYS A 63 -3.19 12.55 -0.50
CA LYS A 63 -2.59 12.76 -1.83
C LYS A 63 -1.14 12.31 -1.90
N LYS A 64 -0.40 12.56 -0.82
CA LYS A 64 1.02 12.31 -0.71
C LYS A 64 1.38 10.86 -0.42
N PHE A 65 0.56 10.13 0.34
CA PHE A 65 0.98 8.85 0.91
C PHE A 65 0.03 7.68 0.64
N ASP A 66 -1.27 7.90 0.38
CA ASP A 66 -2.16 6.76 0.17
C ASP A 66 -1.84 6.01 -1.13
N GLY A 67 -1.63 4.71 -0.96
CA GLY A 67 -1.27 3.83 -2.05
C GLY A 67 0.22 3.73 -2.31
N GLU A 68 1.09 4.35 -1.50
CA GLU A 68 2.54 4.16 -1.63
C GLU A 68 2.91 2.66 -1.62
N TYR A 69 3.73 2.25 -2.58
CA TYR A 69 4.12 0.85 -2.70
C TYR A 69 5.17 0.46 -1.63
N PRO A 70 4.96 -0.64 -0.90
CA PRO A 70 5.78 -1.01 0.25
C PRO A 70 7.00 -1.85 -0.15
N ASP A 71 8.11 -1.20 -0.49
CA ASP A 71 9.33 -1.88 -0.92
C ASP A 71 10.35 -2.18 0.19
N ARG A 72 10.17 -1.65 1.40
CA ARG A 72 11.12 -1.80 2.52
C ARG A 72 11.44 -3.26 2.84
N PHE A 73 10.41 -4.10 2.98
CA PHE A 73 10.54 -5.52 3.32
C PHE A 73 10.14 -6.46 2.17
N GLU A 74 9.98 -5.92 0.96
CA GLU A 74 9.43 -6.67 -0.17
C GLU A 74 10.13 -8.00 -0.39
N LYS A 75 11.47 -8.03 -0.44
CA LYS A 75 12.21 -9.27 -0.73
C LYS A 75 11.89 -10.39 0.27
N GLU A 76 11.81 -10.05 1.55
CA GLU A 76 11.50 -10.99 2.62
C GLU A 76 10.04 -11.46 2.53
N ILE A 77 9.11 -10.54 2.25
CA ILE A 77 7.69 -10.88 2.11
C ILE A 77 7.44 -11.75 0.88
N MET A 78 8.02 -11.42 -0.28
CA MET A 78 7.88 -12.24 -1.48
C MET A 78 8.48 -13.64 -1.27
N GLN A 79 9.59 -13.75 -0.55
CA GLN A 79 10.14 -15.04 -0.15
C GLN A 79 9.20 -15.79 0.80
N TYR A 80 8.64 -15.12 1.80
CA TYR A 80 7.70 -15.71 2.76
C TYR A 80 6.41 -16.22 2.10
N LEU A 81 5.88 -15.48 1.13
CA LEU A 81 4.67 -15.83 0.38
C LEU A 81 4.91 -16.91 -0.68
N SER A 82 6.18 -17.18 -1.03
CA SER A 82 6.52 -18.20 -2.02
C SER A 82 6.34 -19.60 -1.45
N ILE A 83 5.74 -20.49 -2.23
CA ILE A 83 5.56 -21.89 -1.89
C ILE A 83 6.72 -22.69 -2.49
N ASP A 84 7.50 -23.31 -1.61
CA ASP A 84 8.59 -24.18 -2.00
C ASP A 84 8.10 -25.60 -2.34
N LYS A 85 8.59 -26.16 -3.46
CA LYS A 85 8.17 -27.49 -3.94
C LYS A 85 8.68 -28.62 -3.05
N GLN A 86 9.86 -28.47 -2.45
CA GLN A 86 10.46 -29.50 -1.60
C GLN A 86 9.69 -29.64 -0.28
N HIS A 87 9.26 -28.52 0.30
CA HIS A 87 8.51 -28.51 1.56
C HIS A 87 6.99 -28.70 1.35
N PHE A 88 6.43 -28.20 0.25
CA PHE A 88 4.97 -28.18 0.00
C PHE A 88 4.60 -28.68 -1.40
N PRO A 89 4.88 -29.94 -1.75
CA PRO A 89 4.73 -30.46 -3.12
C PRO A 89 3.30 -30.43 -3.65
N HIS A 90 2.29 -30.57 -2.77
CA HIS A 90 0.87 -30.50 -3.14
C HIS A 90 0.43 -29.05 -3.36
N ALA A 91 0.67 -28.17 -2.38
CA ALA A 91 0.28 -26.77 -2.48
C ALA A 91 0.98 -26.07 -3.66
N TYR A 92 2.23 -26.44 -3.95
CA TYR A 92 2.98 -25.92 -5.11
C TYR A 92 2.22 -26.10 -6.43
N GLN A 93 1.39 -27.13 -6.57
CA GLN A 93 0.62 -27.40 -7.80
C GLN A 93 -0.70 -26.61 -7.86
N CYS A 94 -1.11 -25.97 -6.76
CA CYS A 94 -2.38 -25.26 -6.65
C CYS A 94 -2.30 -23.78 -7.04
N PHE A 95 -1.12 -23.24 -7.33
CA PHE A 95 -0.93 -21.82 -7.68
C PHE A 95 -0.46 -21.67 -9.13
N GLU A 96 -1.00 -20.65 -9.83
CA GLU A 96 -0.56 -20.25 -11.19
C GLU A 96 0.96 -19.98 -11.22
N GLN A 97 1.45 -19.27 -10.20
CA GLN A 97 2.87 -19.00 -9.99
C GLN A 97 3.19 -19.20 -8.49
N PRO A 98 3.83 -20.31 -8.10
CA PRO A 98 4.12 -20.61 -6.69
C PRO A 98 5.21 -19.73 -6.07
N LYS A 99 6.11 -19.18 -6.89
CA LYS A 99 7.13 -18.23 -6.45
C LYS A 99 6.62 -16.82 -6.63
N MET A 100 6.44 -16.10 -5.53
CA MET A 100 6.03 -14.71 -5.55
C MET A 100 7.22 -13.82 -5.91
N ASP A 101 6.99 -12.88 -6.81
CA ASP A 101 7.87 -11.76 -7.13
C ASP A 101 7.04 -10.48 -7.28
N ARG A 102 7.72 -9.34 -7.45
CA ARG A 102 7.07 -8.04 -7.61
C ARG A 102 6.11 -8.02 -8.81
N GLU A 103 6.53 -8.57 -9.95
CA GLU A 103 5.72 -8.52 -11.18
C GLU A 103 4.43 -9.31 -11.02
N TYR A 104 4.52 -10.53 -10.47
CA TYR A 104 3.35 -11.35 -10.22
C TYR A 104 2.45 -10.74 -9.15
N PHE A 105 3.03 -10.20 -8.06
CA PHE A 105 2.25 -9.49 -7.04
C PHE A 105 1.49 -8.30 -7.64
N MET A 106 2.14 -7.48 -8.48
CA MET A 106 1.50 -6.35 -9.14
C MET A 106 0.44 -6.79 -10.16
N HIS A 107 0.69 -7.87 -10.89
CA HIS A 107 -0.32 -8.48 -11.76
C HIS A 107 -1.55 -8.93 -10.96
N LEU A 108 -1.37 -9.55 -9.78
CA LEU A 108 -2.48 -9.87 -8.88
C LEU A 108 -3.20 -8.61 -8.43
N ALA A 109 -2.47 -7.61 -7.94
CA ALA A 109 -3.04 -6.34 -7.48
C ALA A 109 -3.94 -5.71 -8.56
N ASP A 110 -3.46 -5.66 -9.80
CA ASP A 110 -4.21 -5.12 -10.93
C ASP A 110 -5.48 -5.91 -11.25
N ARG A 111 -5.46 -7.26 -11.12
CA ARG A 111 -6.68 -8.08 -11.25
C ARG A 111 -7.73 -7.77 -10.16
N PHE A 112 -7.30 -7.32 -8.99
CA PHE A 112 -8.18 -7.01 -7.87
C PHE A 112 -8.67 -5.55 -7.83
N ARG A 113 -8.20 -4.70 -8.75
CA ARG A 113 -8.71 -3.34 -8.91
C ARG A 113 -10.13 -3.36 -9.44
N SER A 114 -11.06 -2.99 -8.58
CA SER A 114 -12.47 -2.99 -8.96
C SER A 114 -12.78 -1.90 -9.99
N PRO A 115 -13.49 -2.22 -11.10
CA PRO A 115 -13.73 -1.26 -12.19
C PRO A 115 -14.62 -0.06 -11.78
N HIS A 116 -15.33 -0.15 -10.65
CA HIS A 116 -16.12 0.97 -10.12
C HIS A 116 -15.30 1.96 -9.29
N LEU A 117 -14.09 1.58 -8.84
CA LEU A 117 -13.15 2.47 -8.13
C LEU A 117 -12.04 2.93 -9.06
N TRP A 118 -11.58 2.03 -9.92
CA TRP A 118 -10.39 2.21 -10.73
C TRP A 118 -10.72 2.40 -12.21
N LYS A 119 -9.91 3.21 -12.88
CA LYS A 119 -9.86 3.34 -14.34
C LYS A 119 -8.41 3.28 -14.81
N TRP A 120 -8.19 2.77 -16.02
CA TRP A 120 -6.89 2.80 -16.69
C TRP A 120 -6.89 3.92 -17.71
N GLU A 121 -6.00 4.90 -17.54
CA GLU A 121 -5.89 6.11 -18.36
C GLU A 121 -4.43 6.58 -18.37
N ASP A 122 -3.95 7.13 -19.48
CA ASP A 122 -2.56 7.61 -19.61
C ASP A 122 -1.49 6.57 -19.25
N ASN A 123 -1.74 5.29 -19.55
CA ASN A 123 -0.89 4.14 -19.17
C ASN A 123 -0.68 4.00 -17.65
N MET A 124 -1.65 4.41 -16.84
CA MET A 124 -1.64 4.21 -15.40
C MET A 124 -3.03 3.95 -14.83
N TRP A 125 -3.07 3.27 -13.69
CA TRP A 125 -4.27 3.20 -12.88
C TRP A 125 -4.53 4.56 -12.24
N LYS A 126 -5.78 4.99 -12.21
CA LYS A 126 -6.24 6.17 -11.47
C LYS A 126 -7.52 5.81 -10.71
N LEU A 127 -7.69 6.35 -9.51
CA LEU A 127 -8.99 6.32 -8.85
C LEU A 127 -9.96 7.21 -9.62
N ARG A 128 -11.23 6.78 -9.69
CA ARG A 128 -12.30 7.58 -10.30
C ARG A 128 -12.67 8.79 -9.44
N HIS A 129 -12.54 8.64 -8.13
CA HIS A 129 -12.84 9.68 -7.15
C HIS A 129 -11.76 9.71 -6.08
N THR A 130 -11.32 10.92 -5.74
CA THR A 130 -10.33 11.18 -4.69
C THR A 130 -10.85 12.24 -3.73
N PRO A 131 -10.38 12.24 -2.47
CA PRO A 131 -10.73 13.29 -1.52
C PRO A 131 -10.00 14.62 -1.81
N TYR A 132 -9.01 14.61 -2.70
CA TYR A 132 -8.15 15.75 -3.09
C TYR A 132 -8.22 16.03 -4.59
N GLU A 133 -7.77 17.22 -5.00
CA GLU A 133 -7.66 17.62 -6.40
C GLU A 133 -6.32 17.18 -7.03
N GLY A 134 -6.37 16.84 -8.32
CA GLY A 134 -5.22 16.42 -9.12
C GLY A 134 -4.84 14.95 -8.94
N ASP A 135 -3.67 14.57 -9.47
CA ASP A 135 -3.17 13.19 -9.43
C ASP A 135 -2.45 12.85 -8.11
N SER A 136 -2.47 11.57 -7.74
CA SER A 136 -1.70 11.00 -6.62
C SER A 136 -0.19 11.26 -6.77
N GLU A 137 0.48 11.66 -5.68
CA GLU A 137 1.94 11.85 -5.67
C GLU A 137 2.72 10.53 -5.57
N VAL A 138 2.05 9.42 -5.28
CA VAL A 138 2.61 8.06 -5.23
C VAL A 138 2.15 7.20 -6.42
N LEU A 139 1.76 7.86 -7.51
CA LEU A 139 1.42 7.24 -8.80
C LEU A 139 0.41 6.08 -8.67
N TRP A 140 -0.57 6.24 -7.77
CA TRP A 140 -1.70 5.30 -7.63
C TRP A 140 -1.28 3.86 -7.26
N GLY A 141 -0.17 3.74 -6.54
CA GLY A 141 0.43 2.46 -6.16
C GLY A 141 1.30 1.81 -7.21
N ASN A 142 1.72 2.56 -8.23
CA ASN A 142 2.84 2.12 -9.05
C ASN A 142 4.14 2.15 -8.22
N PRO A 143 4.93 1.06 -8.20
CA PRO A 143 6.21 1.02 -7.48
C PRO A 143 7.20 2.14 -7.83
N LYS A 144 7.09 2.75 -9.01
CA LYS A 144 7.90 3.90 -9.41
C LYS A 144 7.56 5.20 -8.67
N GLY A 145 6.42 5.24 -7.98
CA GLY A 145 5.95 6.38 -7.21
C GLY A 145 6.33 6.34 -5.74
N THR A 146 7.05 5.31 -5.28
CA THR A 146 7.45 5.19 -3.87
C THR A 146 8.50 6.23 -3.51
N HIS A 147 8.27 6.94 -2.40
CA HIS A 147 9.18 7.97 -1.91
C HIS A 147 10.10 7.38 -0.83
N HIS A 148 11.37 7.17 -1.17
CA HIS A 148 12.36 6.69 -0.20
C HIS A 148 12.89 7.77 0.76
N GLU A 149 12.56 9.04 0.53
CA GLU A 149 13.09 10.17 1.30
C GLU A 149 11.96 10.95 1.99
N ILE A 150 11.91 10.88 3.34
CA ILE A 150 11.70 11.99 4.31
C ILE A 150 12.32 11.58 5.65
#